data_AF-A0A7J7KFH9-F1
#
_entry.id   AF-A0A7J7KFH9-F1
#
_cell.length_a   1.000
_cell.length_b   1.000
_cell.length_c   1.000
_cell.angle_alpha   90.00
_cell.angle_beta   90.00
_cell.angle_gamma   90.00
#
_symmetry.space_group_name_H-M   'P 1'
#
loop_
_entity.id
_entity.type
_entity.pdbx_description
1 polymer ?
#
loop_
_entity_poly.entity_id
_entity_poly.type
_entity_poly.pdbx_seq_one_letter_code
_entity_poly.pdbx_strand_id
1 'polypeptide(L)'
;MQLREYTNLSLVLDIVLYSVGIYRCGVDNVSQYVKETAATAGMAAFPFKVGDYNRDVVLNYPGYKGENMKLPYSNDTIAFIFTNSATADCSMNQISLCREHLTQFSSGTRFGNDSLRLINSSDMKEVGEISLPYVHVQTAGHSAGAAFYYQRHHVNPEPASWADRVVFGVSANAAYKDNVRFSGVIIMKELKASQDFQSLEPDDVFPSNQEKIELLEKYNSQGQQ
;
A
#
# COMPACT_ATOMS: atom_id res chain seq x y z
N MET A 1 5.16 -2.71 -47.83
CA MET A 1 6.10 -3.46 -46.98
C MET A 1 5.72 -3.15 -45.54
N GLN A 2 5.50 -4.19 -44.74
CA GLN A 2 4.58 -4.26 -43.58
C GLN A 2 4.89 -3.30 -42.43
N LEU A 3 3.86 -2.57 -41.96
CA LEU A 3 3.77 -2.11 -40.57
C LEU A 3 2.97 -3.17 -39.80
N ARG A 4 3.58 -3.71 -38.75
CA ARG A 4 3.01 -4.72 -37.86
C ARG A 4 1.98 -4.05 -36.95
N GLU A 5 0.69 -4.32 -37.18
CA GLU A 5 -0.34 -4.15 -36.17
C GLU A 5 -0.27 -5.32 -35.19
N TYR A 6 0.47 -5.15 -34.09
CA TYR A 6 0.28 -5.97 -32.88
C TYR A 6 -0.66 -5.21 -31.95
N THR A 7 -1.92 -5.11 -32.35
CA THR A 7 -3.00 -4.72 -31.44
C THR A 7 -3.22 -5.88 -30.48
N ASN A 8 -3.02 -5.58 -29.20
CA ASN A 8 -2.96 -6.49 -28.07
C ASN A 8 -4.27 -7.32 -27.98
N LEU A 9 -4.26 -8.55 -28.53
CA LEU A 9 -5.43 -9.42 -28.59
C LEU A 9 -5.99 -9.79 -27.21
N SER A 10 -5.20 -9.69 -26.13
CA SER A 10 -5.71 -9.94 -24.76
C SER A 10 -6.67 -8.83 -24.31
N LEU A 11 -6.35 -7.57 -24.59
CA LEU A 11 -7.19 -6.42 -24.23
C LEU A 11 -8.55 -6.45 -24.93
N VAL A 12 -8.57 -6.91 -26.19
CA VAL A 12 -9.81 -7.05 -26.97
C VAL A 12 -10.64 -8.24 -26.47
N LEU A 13 -10.01 -9.35 -26.07
CA LEU A 13 -10.73 -10.50 -25.51
C LEU A 13 -11.41 -10.14 -24.17
N ASP A 14 -10.74 -9.38 -23.31
CA ASP A 14 -11.31 -8.94 -22.04
C ASP A 14 -12.52 -8.03 -22.28
N ILE A 15 -12.40 -7.03 -23.16
CA ILE A 15 -13.51 -6.11 -23.50
C ILE A 15 -14.72 -6.85 -24.08
N VAL A 16 -14.50 -7.88 -24.92
CA VAL A 16 -15.61 -8.65 -25.52
C VAL A 16 -16.32 -9.51 -24.46
N LEU A 17 -15.61 -10.07 -23.48
CA LEU A 17 -16.23 -10.81 -22.38
C LEU A 17 -17.00 -9.91 -21.39
N TYR A 18 -16.62 -8.64 -21.26
CA TYR A 18 -17.35 -7.64 -20.44
C TYR A 18 -18.76 -7.32 -20.97
N SER A 19 -19.00 -7.47 -22.27
CA SER A 19 -20.31 -7.21 -22.88
C SER A 19 -21.37 -8.28 -22.54
N VAL A 20 -20.94 -9.42 -21.97
CA VAL A 20 -21.80 -10.56 -21.63
C VAL A 20 -21.94 -10.72 -20.11
N GLY A 21 -22.36 -9.66 -19.41
CA GLY A 21 -23.17 -9.71 -18.18
C GLY A 21 -22.87 -10.66 -17.01
N ILE A 22 -21.73 -11.36 -16.93
CA ILE A 22 -21.49 -12.47 -15.99
C ILE A 22 -20.06 -12.39 -15.42
N TYR A 23 -19.72 -11.33 -14.70
CA TYR A 23 -18.74 -11.43 -13.61
C TYR A 23 -19.16 -10.48 -12.49
N ARG A 24 -19.48 -11.03 -11.31
CA ARG A 24 -19.20 -10.31 -10.08
C ARG A 24 -17.69 -10.12 -10.08
N CYS A 25 -17.21 -8.88 -10.11
CA CYS A 25 -15.78 -8.62 -10.04
C CYS A 25 -15.32 -9.03 -8.63
N GLY A 26 -14.86 -10.28 -8.48
CA GLY A 26 -14.29 -10.77 -7.25
C GLY A 26 -13.00 -10.00 -6.95
N VAL A 27 -12.62 -9.97 -5.67
CA VAL A 27 -11.38 -9.29 -5.24
C VAL A 27 -10.17 -9.81 -6.02
N ASP A 28 -10.15 -11.09 -6.40
CA ASP A 28 -9.05 -11.70 -7.14
C ASP A 28 -8.88 -11.09 -8.54
N ASN A 29 -9.97 -10.97 -9.32
CA ASN A 29 -9.93 -10.39 -10.67
C ASN A 29 -9.50 -8.92 -10.62
N VAL A 30 -10.06 -8.15 -9.68
CA VAL A 30 -9.67 -6.74 -9.51
C VAL A 30 -8.22 -6.64 -9.05
N SER A 31 -7.79 -7.49 -8.12
CA SER A 31 -6.42 -7.48 -7.60
C SER A 31 -5.41 -7.81 -8.69
N GLN A 32 -5.70 -8.79 -9.55
CA GLN A 32 -4.85 -9.11 -10.68
C GLN A 32 -4.74 -7.93 -11.65
N TYR A 33 -5.87 -7.33 -12.02
CA TYR A 33 -5.89 -6.16 -12.90
C TYR A 33 -5.10 -4.97 -12.33
N VAL A 34 -5.28 -4.65 -11.04
CA VAL A 34 -4.55 -3.58 -10.36
C VAL A 34 -3.04 -3.87 -10.33
N LYS A 35 -2.65 -5.11 -10.05
CA LYS A 35 -1.23 -5.54 -10.04
C LYS A 35 -0.58 -5.41 -11.42
N GLU A 36 -1.26 -5.87 -12.47
CA GLU A 36 -0.77 -5.76 -13.85
C GLU A 36 -0.65 -4.30 -14.27
N THR A 37 -1.66 -3.48 -13.96
CA THR A 37 -1.64 -2.03 -14.21
C THR A 37 -0.48 -1.36 -13.48
N ALA A 38 -0.27 -1.65 -12.21
CA ALA A 38 0.85 -1.14 -11.42
C ALA A 38 2.20 -1.54 -12.03
N ALA A 39 2.33 -2.79 -12.48
CA ALA A 39 3.55 -3.30 -13.09
C ALA A 39 3.91 -2.55 -14.38
N THR A 40 2.92 -2.16 -15.20
CA THR A 40 3.17 -1.32 -16.40
C THR A 40 3.74 0.06 -16.05
N ALA A 41 3.46 0.55 -14.83
CA ALA A 41 3.99 1.80 -14.31
C ALA A 41 5.28 1.61 -13.48
N GLY A 42 5.86 0.41 -13.44
CA GLY A 42 7.07 0.12 -12.66
C GLY A 42 6.86 0.03 -11.14
N MET A 43 5.62 -0.19 -10.72
CA MET A 43 5.23 -0.36 -9.32
C MET A 43 4.75 -1.78 -9.03
N ALA A 44 4.73 -2.16 -7.75
CA ALA A 44 3.97 -3.30 -7.27
C ALA A 44 2.80 -2.83 -6.43
N ALA A 45 1.70 -3.58 -6.46
CA ALA A 45 0.48 -3.28 -5.71
C ALA A 45 0.08 -4.46 -4.82
N PHE A 46 -0.30 -4.16 -3.58
CA PHE A 46 -0.65 -5.16 -2.58
C PHE A 46 -2.04 -4.86 -2.00
N PRO A 47 -3.01 -5.77 -2.14
CA PRO A 47 -4.34 -5.58 -1.57
C PRO A 47 -4.31 -5.76 -0.05
N PHE A 48 -5.14 -4.99 0.66
CA PHE A 48 -5.40 -5.15 2.08
C PHE A 48 -6.82 -4.74 2.45
N LYS A 49 -7.32 -5.27 3.58
CA LYS A 49 -8.57 -4.80 4.19
C LYS A 49 -8.34 -3.53 4.98
N VAL A 50 -9.21 -2.54 4.83
CA VAL A 50 -9.17 -1.31 5.64
C VAL A 50 -9.24 -1.63 7.13
N GLY A 51 -9.94 -2.68 7.53
CA GLY A 51 -10.00 -3.14 8.91
C GLY A 51 -8.65 -3.57 9.49
N ASP A 52 -7.81 -4.23 8.69
CA ASP A 52 -6.47 -4.66 9.12
C ASP A 52 -5.57 -3.44 9.36
N TYR A 53 -5.55 -2.49 8.42
CA TYR A 53 -4.84 -1.23 8.60
C TYR A 53 -5.34 -0.44 9.83
N ASN A 54 -6.66 -0.32 10.00
CA ASN A 54 -7.26 0.45 11.10
C ASN A 54 -6.94 -0.16 12.47
N ARG A 55 -6.77 -1.49 12.56
CA ARG A 55 -6.30 -2.17 13.76
C ARG A 55 -4.83 -1.83 14.02
N ASP A 56 -4.00 -1.95 13.01
CA ASP A 56 -2.53 -1.86 13.17
C ASP A 56 -2.06 -0.41 13.39
N VAL A 57 -2.73 0.59 12.80
CA VAL A 57 -2.35 2.01 12.97
C VAL A 57 -2.55 2.52 14.40
N VAL A 58 -3.49 1.94 15.13
CA VAL A 58 -3.74 2.28 16.54
C VAL A 58 -2.62 1.74 17.44
N LEU A 59 -2.07 0.57 17.11
CA LEU A 59 -1.04 -0.11 17.89
C LEU A 59 0.34 0.54 17.74
N ASN A 60 0.60 1.13 16.57
CA ASN A 60 1.95 1.51 16.13
C ASN A 60 2.34 2.98 16.39
N TYR A 61 1.43 3.80 16.92
CA TYR A 61 1.68 5.24 17.10
C TYR A 61 1.21 5.76 18.49
N PRO A 62 1.84 5.33 19.59
CA PRO A 62 1.48 5.80 20.93
C PRO A 62 1.89 7.28 21.11
N GLY A 63 0.91 8.19 21.19
CA GLY A 63 1.13 9.61 21.52
C GLY A 63 0.48 10.59 20.53
N TYR A 64 0.41 10.24 19.24
CA TYR A 64 -0.58 10.81 18.32
C TYR A 64 -1.74 9.82 18.30
N LYS A 65 -2.97 10.25 18.58
CA LYS A 65 -4.13 9.34 18.65
C LYS A 65 -4.27 8.59 17.32
N GLY A 66 -3.74 7.36 17.19
CA GLY A 66 -3.81 6.56 15.95
C GLY A 66 -5.24 6.37 15.44
N GLU A 67 -6.21 6.52 16.33
CA GLU A 67 -7.65 6.70 16.03
C GLU A 67 -7.93 7.78 14.98
N ASN A 68 -7.23 8.92 15.03
CA ASN A 68 -7.33 9.99 14.05
C ASN A 68 -6.79 9.59 12.68
N MET A 69 -6.03 8.51 12.57
CA MET A 69 -5.46 7.98 11.32
C MET A 69 -6.26 6.80 10.75
N LYS A 70 -7.35 6.39 11.40
CA LYS A 70 -8.28 5.41 10.83
C LYS A 70 -8.89 5.94 9.55
N LEU A 71 -9.04 5.04 8.59
CA LEU A 71 -9.75 5.30 7.35
C LEU A 71 -11.26 5.10 7.59
N PRO A 72 -12.12 6.04 7.17
CA PRO A 72 -13.56 6.02 7.44
C PRO A 72 -14.32 5.12 6.44
N TYR A 73 -13.89 3.86 6.29
CA TYR A 73 -14.54 2.87 5.44
C TYR A 73 -14.83 1.60 6.24
N SER A 74 -15.74 0.75 5.74
CA SER A 74 -16.04 -0.52 6.41
C SER A 74 -14.80 -1.42 6.43
N ASN A 75 -14.68 -2.25 7.47
CA ASN A 75 -13.49 -3.09 7.69
C ASN A 75 -13.18 -4.04 6.53
N ASP A 76 -14.20 -4.48 5.81
CA ASP A 76 -14.11 -5.35 4.63
C ASP A 76 -13.83 -4.57 3.33
N THR A 77 -13.70 -3.25 3.36
CA THR A 77 -13.32 -2.47 2.16
C THR A 77 -11.90 -2.84 1.74
N ILE A 78 -11.71 -3.11 0.44
CA ILE A 78 -10.39 -3.38 -0.13
C ILE A 78 -9.69 -2.07 -0.50
N ALA A 79 -8.42 -1.98 -0.15
CA ALA A 79 -7.50 -0.95 -0.60
C ALA A 79 -6.22 -1.60 -1.15
N PHE A 80 -5.45 -0.83 -1.92
CA PHE A 80 -4.18 -1.25 -2.49
C PHE A 80 -3.09 -0.26 -2.07
N ILE A 81 -1.99 -0.76 -1.53
CA ILE A 81 -0.76 0.02 -1.29
C ILE A 81 0.19 -0.21 -2.45
N PHE A 82 0.86 0.84 -2.90
CA PHE A 82 1.78 0.80 -4.03
C PHE A 82 3.22 1.02 -3.57
N THR A 83 4.12 0.17 -4.04
CA THR A 83 5.57 0.31 -3.84
C THR A 83 6.25 0.62 -5.16
N ASN A 84 7.21 1.55 -5.15
CA ASN A 84 8.06 1.78 -6.31
C ASN A 84 9.26 0.83 -6.27
N SER A 85 9.69 0.35 -7.45
CA SER A 85 11.05 -0.20 -7.57
C SER A 85 12.06 0.89 -7.23
N ALA A 86 13.17 0.54 -6.56
CA ALA A 86 14.28 1.47 -6.29
C ALA A 86 14.86 2.13 -7.56
N THR A 87 14.56 1.59 -8.75
CA THR A 87 14.97 2.10 -10.06
C THR A 87 13.93 3.00 -10.74
N ALA A 88 12.75 3.19 -10.15
CA ALA A 88 11.69 4.00 -10.74
C ALA A 88 11.98 5.48 -10.50
N ASP A 89 12.12 6.24 -11.59
CA ASP A 89 12.28 7.69 -11.54
C ASP A 89 11.06 8.32 -10.85
N CYS A 90 11.30 8.97 -9.71
CA CYS A 90 10.28 9.57 -8.85
C CYS A 90 9.65 10.84 -9.46
N SER A 91 9.99 11.17 -10.71
CA SER A 91 9.61 12.41 -11.39
C SER A 91 8.15 12.47 -11.83
N MET A 92 7.45 11.33 -11.92
CA MET A 92 6.00 11.27 -12.12
C MET A 92 5.29 10.63 -10.94
N ASN A 93 4.14 11.17 -10.54
CA ASN A 93 3.25 10.52 -9.58
C ASN A 93 2.65 9.26 -10.22
N GLN A 94 3.41 8.15 -10.20
CA GLN A 94 3.07 6.89 -10.85
C GLN A 94 1.72 6.34 -10.37
N ILE A 95 1.30 6.69 -9.15
CA ILE A 95 -0.04 6.34 -8.68
C ILE A 95 -1.12 7.13 -9.41
N SER A 96 -0.88 8.39 -9.79
CA SER A 96 -1.83 9.14 -10.63
C SER A 96 -2.06 8.47 -11.98
N LEU A 97 -1.01 7.92 -12.61
CA LEU A 97 -1.14 7.13 -13.84
C LEU A 97 -1.94 5.84 -13.61
N CYS A 98 -1.64 5.11 -12.53
CA CYS A 98 -2.46 3.95 -12.16
C CYS A 98 -3.91 4.33 -11.90
N ARG A 99 -4.17 5.47 -11.24
CA ARG A 99 -5.51 5.98 -11.01
C ARG A 99 -6.23 6.25 -12.33
N GLU A 100 -5.58 6.85 -13.32
CA GLU A 100 -6.20 7.12 -14.62
C GLU A 100 -6.64 5.82 -15.31
N HIS A 101 -5.76 4.81 -15.35
CA HIS A 101 -6.10 3.50 -15.90
C HIS A 101 -7.22 2.79 -15.10
N LEU A 102 -7.15 2.80 -13.76
CA LEU A 102 -8.19 2.22 -12.91
C LEU A 102 -9.52 2.97 -13.00
N THR A 103 -9.49 4.29 -13.24
CA THR A 103 -10.70 5.09 -13.43
C THR A 103 -11.34 4.77 -14.76
N GLN A 104 -10.55 4.64 -15.83
CA GLN A 104 -11.05 4.18 -17.13
C GLN A 104 -11.68 2.78 -17.02
N PHE A 105 -11.02 1.86 -16.30
CA PHE A 105 -11.60 0.55 -15.97
C PHE A 105 -12.89 0.68 -15.18
N SER A 106 -12.95 1.52 -14.15
CA SER A 106 -14.18 1.74 -13.37
C SER A 106 -15.32 2.24 -14.26
N SER A 107 -15.06 3.20 -15.15
CA SER A 107 -16.07 3.75 -16.07
C SER A 107 -16.56 2.75 -17.12
N GLY A 108 -15.77 1.72 -17.46
CA GLY A 108 -16.17 0.60 -18.31
C GLY A 108 -16.78 -0.59 -17.55
N THR A 109 -16.77 -0.56 -16.22
CA THR A 109 -17.29 -1.62 -15.34
C THR A 109 -18.46 -1.11 -14.49
N ARG A 110 -18.95 -1.90 -13.54
CA ARG A 110 -20.05 -1.50 -12.63
C ARG A 110 -19.62 -0.51 -11.54
N PHE A 111 -18.35 -0.11 -11.50
CA PHE A 111 -17.83 0.78 -10.47
C PHE A 111 -18.03 2.23 -10.91
N GLY A 112 -18.86 3.01 -10.22
CA GLY A 112 -19.11 4.41 -10.59
C GLY A 112 -17.83 5.27 -10.56
N ASN A 113 -17.86 6.45 -11.19
CA ASN A 113 -16.71 7.39 -11.21
C ASN A 113 -16.19 7.76 -9.80
N ASP A 114 -17.04 7.67 -8.77
CA ASP A 114 -16.71 7.95 -7.37
C ASP A 114 -16.32 6.71 -6.55
N SER A 115 -16.18 5.54 -7.19
CA SER A 115 -15.88 4.26 -6.52
C SER A 115 -14.45 4.18 -5.96
N LEU A 116 -13.55 5.07 -6.41
CA LEU A 116 -12.13 5.08 -6.04
C LEU A 116 -11.78 6.30 -5.18
N ARG A 117 -10.82 6.13 -4.28
CA ARG A 117 -10.12 7.25 -3.63
C ARG A 117 -8.62 7.02 -3.68
N LEU A 118 -7.91 7.97 -4.28
CA LEU A 118 -6.46 8.05 -4.23
C LEU A 118 -6.03 8.85 -2.99
N ILE A 119 -5.01 8.37 -2.30
CA ILE A 119 -4.29 9.08 -1.24
C ILE A 119 -2.79 8.88 -1.50
N ASN A 120 -2.06 9.95 -1.82
CA ASN A 120 -0.61 9.89 -1.96
C ASN A 120 0.05 9.81 -0.58
N SER A 121 1.28 9.27 -0.52
CA SER A 121 2.06 9.21 0.73
C SER A 121 2.34 10.57 1.35
N SER A 122 2.34 11.63 0.54
CA SER A 122 2.52 13.03 0.96
C SER A 122 1.22 13.75 1.33
N ASP A 123 0.04 13.14 1.15
CA ASP A 123 -1.22 13.81 1.42
C ASP A 123 -1.43 13.94 2.94
N MET A 124 -1.62 15.18 3.39
CA MET A 124 -1.83 15.53 4.80
C MET A 124 -3.27 15.99 5.05
N LYS A 125 -3.75 15.78 6.28
CA LYS A 125 -5.04 16.22 6.79
C LYS A 125 -4.87 16.98 8.10
N GLU A 126 -5.69 17.99 8.29
CA GLU A 126 -5.72 18.74 9.53
C GLU A 126 -6.67 18.09 10.54
N VAL A 127 -6.18 17.86 11.76
CA VAL A 127 -6.96 17.36 12.89
C VAL A 127 -6.74 18.30 14.07
N GLY A 128 -7.63 19.30 14.20
CA GLY A 128 -7.40 20.42 15.10
C GLY A 128 -6.25 21.28 14.61
N GLU A 129 -5.24 21.50 15.46
CA GLU A 129 -4.02 22.27 15.13
C GLU A 129 -2.86 21.37 14.64
N ILE A 130 -3.13 20.08 14.40
CA ILE A 130 -2.13 19.09 14.02
C ILE A 130 -2.34 18.67 12.57
N SER A 131 -1.31 18.77 11.75
CA SER A 131 -1.26 18.18 10.42
C SER A 131 -0.77 16.73 10.50
N LEU A 132 -1.59 15.78 10.06
CA LEU A 132 -1.31 14.34 10.06
C LEU A 132 -1.35 13.78 8.65
N PRO A 133 -0.55 12.75 8.32
CA PRO A 133 -0.74 12.07 7.05
C PRO A 133 -2.13 11.44 6.98
N TYR A 134 -2.75 11.48 5.80
CA TYR A 134 -4.06 10.84 5.58
C TYR A 134 -3.99 9.33 5.83
N VAL A 135 -2.86 8.71 5.47
CA VAL A 135 -2.57 7.28 5.63
C VAL A 135 -1.14 7.09 6.14
N HIS A 136 -0.95 6.20 7.12
CA HIS A 136 0.39 5.77 7.52
C HIS A 136 0.87 4.68 6.56
N VAL A 137 1.65 5.06 5.55
CA VAL A 137 2.01 4.14 4.45
C VAL A 137 2.81 2.91 4.89
N GLN A 138 3.63 3.02 5.93
CA GLN A 138 4.38 1.87 6.48
C GLN A 138 3.44 0.84 7.13
N THR A 139 2.40 1.31 7.84
CA THR A 139 1.37 0.43 8.39
C THR A 139 0.56 -0.22 7.29
N ALA A 140 0.14 0.55 6.27
CA ALA A 140 -0.58 -0.01 5.13
C ALA A 140 0.26 -1.05 4.37
N GLY A 141 1.56 -0.79 4.20
CA GLY A 141 2.51 -1.75 3.65
C GLY A 141 2.60 -3.04 4.46
N HIS A 142 2.64 -2.94 5.78
CA HIS A 142 2.66 -4.07 6.69
C HIS A 142 1.37 -4.90 6.61
N SER A 143 0.20 -4.25 6.76
CA SER A 143 -1.11 -4.92 6.71
C SER A 143 -1.44 -5.52 5.34
N ALA A 144 -0.71 -5.15 4.28
CA ALA A 144 -0.84 -5.72 2.94
C ALA A 144 0.16 -6.85 2.64
N GLY A 145 1.08 -7.15 3.57
CA GLY A 145 2.16 -8.10 3.36
C GLY A 145 3.26 -7.60 2.42
N ALA A 146 3.29 -6.30 2.12
CA ALA A 146 4.28 -5.73 1.19
C ALA A 146 5.67 -5.62 1.82
N ALA A 147 5.73 -5.31 3.12
CA ALA A 147 6.96 -5.21 3.89
C ALA A 147 6.69 -5.29 5.39
N PHE A 148 7.61 -5.91 6.14
CA PHE A 148 7.53 -5.91 7.60
C PHE A 148 7.89 -4.51 8.13
N TYR A 149 7.11 -3.97 9.07
CA TYR A 149 7.32 -2.64 9.64
C TYR A 149 7.97 -2.76 11.01
N TYR A 150 9.29 -2.65 11.04
CA TYR A 150 10.09 -2.74 12.25
C TYR A 150 9.92 -1.49 13.08
N GLN A 151 9.67 -1.69 14.37
CA GLN A 151 9.35 -0.64 15.32
C GLN A 151 10.05 -0.95 16.64
N ARG A 152 10.15 0.05 17.50
CA ARG A 152 10.77 -0.07 18.81
C ARG A 152 10.24 -1.27 19.62
N HIS A 153 8.92 -1.49 19.67
CA HIS A 153 8.32 -2.59 20.43
C HIS A 153 8.67 -3.99 19.90
N HIS A 154 9.23 -4.11 18.69
CA HIS A 154 9.65 -5.38 18.11
C HIS A 154 11.04 -5.80 18.62
N VAL A 155 11.69 -4.96 19.42
CA VAL A 155 13.00 -5.21 20.01
C VAL A 155 12.84 -5.52 21.49
N ASN A 156 13.29 -6.71 21.90
CA ASN A 156 13.26 -7.15 23.29
C ASN A 156 14.49 -8.04 23.60
N PRO A 157 15.33 -7.67 24.59
CA PRO A 157 15.29 -6.43 25.36
C PRO A 157 15.64 -5.21 24.50
N GLU A 158 15.03 -4.06 24.82
CA GLU A 158 15.38 -2.77 24.20
C GLU A 158 16.77 -2.28 24.67
N PRO A 159 17.58 -1.66 23.80
CA PRO A 159 18.81 -0.99 24.20
C PRO A 159 18.56 0.14 25.20
N ALA A 160 19.41 0.24 26.23
CA ALA A 160 19.34 1.33 27.21
C ALA A 160 19.47 2.73 26.57
N SER A 161 20.17 2.84 25.44
CA SER A 161 20.30 4.08 24.66
C SER A 161 18.98 4.61 24.09
N TRP A 162 17.92 3.80 24.06
CA TRP A 162 16.61 4.20 23.53
C TRP A 162 15.70 4.82 24.59
N ALA A 163 16.06 4.75 25.87
CA ALA A 163 15.20 5.17 26.99
C ALA A 163 14.61 6.57 26.78
N ASP A 164 15.45 7.54 26.41
CA ASP A 164 15.08 8.97 26.38
C ASP A 164 14.98 9.55 24.96
N ARG A 165 14.86 8.71 23.92
CA ARG A 165 14.73 9.19 22.53
C ARG A 165 13.62 8.49 21.75
N VAL A 166 13.11 9.22 20.75
CA VAL A 166 12.19 8.66 19.75
C VAL A 166 13.00 7.78 18.79
N VAL A 167 12.47 6.59 18.50
CA VAL A 167 13.02 5.67 17.50
C VAL A 167 11.96 5.47 16.43
N PHE A 168 12.18 6.07 15.27
CA PHE A 168 11.29 5.92 14.13
C PHE A 168 11.40 4.52 13.55
N GLY A 169 10.26 3.94 13.18
CA GLY A 169 10.21 2.64 12.53
C GLY A 169 10.59 2.71 11.05
N VAL A 170 10.99 1.56 10.50
CA VAL A 170 11.35 1.41 9.09
C VAL A 170 10.75 0.13 8.51
N SER A 171 10.33 0.18 7.25
CA SER A 171 9.78 -0.98 6.56
C SER A 171 10.86 -1.72 5.77
N ALA A 172 10.83 -3.04 5.81
CA ALA A 172 11.77 -3.87 5.07
C ALA A 172 11.11 -5.10 4.44
N ASN A 173 11.60 -5.52 3.27
CA ASN A 173 11.15 -6.75 2.61
C ASN A 173 12.30 -7.49 1.90
N ALA A 174 12.06 -8.72 1.45
CA ALA A 174 13.11 -9.56 0.87
C ALA A 174 13.72 -8.96 -0.41
N ALA A 175 12.91 -8.25 -1.20
CA ALA A 175 13.31 -7.69 -2.50
C ALA A 175 14.16 -6.40 -2.37
N TYR A 176 13.80 -5.52 -1.44
CA TYR A 176 14.39 -4.18 -1.31
C TYR A 176 15.14 -3.98 0.00
N LYS A 177 15.23 -5.01 0.86
CA LYS A 177 15.78 -4.93 2.21
C LYS A 177 15.16 -3.73 2.93
N ASP A 178 15.96 -2.77 3.39
CA ASP A 178 15.57 -1.57 4.15
C ASP A 178 15.18 -0.36 3.27
N ASN A 179 15.07 -0.52 1.94
CA ASN A 179 14.80 0.57 1.00
C ASN A 179 13.39 0.52 0.39
N VAL A 180 12.40 0.03 1.14
CA VAL A 180 11.01 0.00 0.66
C VAL A 180 10.43 1.42 0.65
N ARG A 181 10.00 1.88 -0.53
CA ARG A 181 9.32 3.18 -0.70
C ARG A 181 7.86 2.97 -1.10
N PHE A 182 6.98 3.51 -0.29
CA PHE A 182 5.55 3.52 -0.56
C PHE A 182 5.12 4.84 -1.17
N SER A 183 4.35 4.77 -2.25
CA SER A 183 3.90 5.97 -2.97
C SER A 183 2.53 6.46 -2.49
N GLY A 184 1.72 5.59 -1.86
CA GLY A 184 0.34 5.90 -1.45
C GLY A 184 -0.62 4.72 -1.64
N VAL A 185 -1.90 4.97 -1.39
CA VAL A 185 -2.97 3.97 -1.46
C VAL A 185 -4.11 4.34 -2.41
N ILE A 186 -4.74 3.32 -3.00
CA ILE A 186 -6.03 3.45 -3.68
C ILE A 186 -7.07 2.64 -2.91
N ILE A 187 -8.14 3.30 -2.47
CA ILE A 187 -9.26 2.69 -1.75
C ILE A 187 -10.40 2.43 -2.74
N MET A 188 -10.85 1.18 -2.80
CA MET A 188 -11.97 0.74 -3.63
C MET A 188 -13.25 0.75 -2.78
N LYS A 189 -13.96 1.88 -2.71
CA LYS A 189 -15.04 2.13 -1.73
C LYS A 189 -16.14 1.07 -1.77
N GLU A 190 -16.43 0.55 -2.96
CA GLU A 190 -17.49 -0.43 -3.23
C GLU A 190 -17.01 -1.88 -3.27
N LEU A 191 -15.69 -2.12 -3.35
CA LEU A 191 -15.13 -3.48 -3.38
C LEU A 191 -14.99 -4.00 -1.95
N LYS A 192 -15.71 -5.08 -1.66
CA LYS A 192 -15.66 -5.77 -0.37
C LYS A 192 -14.88 -7.05 -0.46
N ALA A 193 -14.08 -7.31 0.56
CA ALA A 193 -13.39 -8.56 0.81
C ALA A 193 -14.40 -9.71 0.84
N SER A 194 -14.10 -10.81 0.15
CA SER A 194 -14.77 -12.08 0.44
C SER A 194 -14.41 -12.55 1.85
N GLN A 195 -15.21 -13.45 2.43
CA GLN A 195 -14.92 -14.00 3.76
C GLN A 195 -13.56 -14.72 3.81
N ASP A 196 -13.14 -15.29 2.69
CA ASP A 196 -11.89 -16.03 2.56
C ASP A 196 -10.69 -15.13 2.21
N PHE A 197 -10.91 -13.83 1.96
CA PHE A 197 -9.81 -12.92 1.67
C PHE A 197 -8.99 -12.63 2.92
N GLN A 198 -7.71 -12.98 2.84
CA GLN A 198 -6.69 -12.66 3.83
C GLN A 198 -5.56 -11.89 3.15
N SER A 199 -5.13 -10.79 3.78
CA SER A 199 -3.87 -10.16 3.43
C SER A 199 -2.73 -11.14 3.69
N LEU A 200 -1.66 -11.03 2.91
CA LEU A 200 -0.44 -11.79 3.17
C LEU A 200 0.22 -11.25 4.45
N GLU A 201 0.79 -12.15 5.24
CA GLU A 201 1.69 -11.78 6.32
C GLU A 201 3.03 -11.33 5.74
N PRO A 202 3.59 -10.18 6.15
CA PRO A 202 4.88 -9.74 5.66
C PRO A 202 6.02 -10.59 6.24
N ASP A 203 7.03 -10.89 5.42
CA ASP A 203 8.20 -11.65 5.85
C ASP A 203 9.07 -10.87 6.87
N ASP A 204 9.37 -11.47 8.03
CA ASP A 204 10.37 -10.97 8.98
C ASP A 204 11.79 -11.28 8.46
N VAL A 205 12.29 -10.40 7.59
CA VAL A 205 13.63 -10.47 6.97
C VAL A 205 14.78 -10.29 7.97
N PHE A 206 14.52 -9.70 9.13
CA PHE A 206 15.50 -9.44 10.19
C PHE A 206 15.00 -10.04 11.51
N PRO A 207 14.91 -11.37 11.64
CA PRO A 207 14.19 -12.01 12.72
C PRO A 207 14.89 -11.87 14.08
N SER A 208 16.22 -11.69 14.11
CA SER A 208 16.96 -11.60 15.37
C SER A 208 16.87 -10.21 16.00
N ASN A 209 16.92 -10.16 17.33
CA ASN A 209 16.85 -8.89 18.06
C ASN A 209 17.99 -7.93 17.67
N GLN A 210 19.20 -8.46 17.44
CA GLN A 210 20.37 -7.68 17.06
C GLN A 210 20.20 -7.03 15.67
N GLU A 211 19.68 -7.78 14.69
CA GLU A 211 19.42 -7.23 13.35
C GLU A 211 18.36 -6.12 13.38
N LYS A 212 17.30 -6.29 14.20
CA LYS A 212 16.27 -5.26 14.39
C LYS A 212 16.85 -3.98 15.00
N ILE A 213 17.75 -4.11 15.98
CA ILE A 213 18.48 -2.98 16.57
C ILE A 213 19.34 -2.28 15.52
N GLU A 214 20.17 -3.01 14.80
CA GLU A 214 21.06 -2.45 13.77
C GLU A 214 20.29 -1.73 12.67
N LEU A 215 19.19 -2.31 12.21
CA LEU A 215 18.30 -1.72 11.23
C LEU A 215 17.72 -0.38 11.72
N LEU A 216 17.13 -0.37 12.92
CA LEU A 216 16.52 0.82 13.49
C LEU A 216 17.56 1.89 13.82
N GLU A 217 18.71 1.53 14.37
CA GLU A 217 19.83 2.46 14.61
C GLU A 217 20.34 3.08 13.30
N LYS A 218 20.58 2.25 12.28
CA LYS A 218 21.03 2.72 10.96
C LYS A 218 20.04 3.74 10.39
N TYR A 219 18.75 3.41 10.38
CA TYR A 219 17.71 4.31 9.87
C TYR A 219 17.64 5.64 10.66
N ASN A 220 17.66 5.57 11.98
CA ASN A 220 17.56 6.76 12.84
C ASN A 220 18.87 7.59 12.88
N SER A 221 20.03 6.98 12.59
CA SER A 221 21.33 7.69 12.48
C SER A 221 21.47 8.48 11.17
N GLN A 222 20.82 8.01 10.10
CA GLN A 222 20.81 8.67 8.79
C GLN A 222 19.79 9.82 8.72
N GLY A 223 18.86 9.91 9.68
CA GLY A 223 17.78 10.90 9.76
C GLY A 223 18.11 12.25 10.40
N GLN A 224 19.37 12.72 10.31
CA GLN A 224 19.71 14.15 10.46
C GLN A 224 20.22 14.75 9.14
N GLN A 225 19.52 14.48 8.03
CA GLN A 225 19.65 15.21 6.76
C GLN A 225 18.29 15.60 6.22
#